data_AF-A0A6P5L055-F1
#
_entry.id   AF-A0A6P5L055-F1
#
_cell.length_a   1.000
_cell.length_b   1.000
_cell.length_c   1.000
_cell.angle_alpha   90.00
_cell.angle_beta   90.00
_cell.angle_gamma   90.00
#
_symmetry.space_group_name_H-M   'P 1'
#
loop_
_entity.id
_entity.type
_entity.pdbx_description
1 polymer ?
#
loop_
_entity_poly.entity_id
_entity_poly.type
_entity_poly.pdbx_seq_one_letter_code
_entity_poly.pdbx_strand_id
1 'polypeptide(L)'
;MYIGLEITPGAPIKGCRDVDGTMRDFGSQWLSNCNLCTCDETSGIECCSTLRRPVEYDRDKCKEIFNKFTCMITVVRKDDSSIICRVTRYTG
;
A
#
# COMPACT_ATOMS: atom_id res chain seq x y z
N MET A 1 8.16 -12.71 9.18
CA MET A 1 9.43 -12.15 9.67
C MET A 1 9.05 -11.12 10.73
N TYR A 2 9.27 -11.42 12.01
CA TYR A 2 8.89 -10.53 13.10
C TYR A 2 9.97 -9.46 13.26
N ILE A 3 9.64 -8.21 12.96
CA ILE A 3 10.50 -7.05 13.22
C ILE A 3 10.21 -6.63 14.65
N GLY A 4 11.15 -6.90 15.55
CA GLY A 4 11.01 -6.62 16.98
C GLY A 4 11.07 -5.12 17.29
N LEU A 5 10.25 -4.69 18.25
CA LEU A 5 10.37 -3.40 18.93
C LEU A 5 11.80 -3.26 19.47
N GLU A 6 12.47 -2.13 19.24
CA GLU A 6 13.71 -1.83 19.95
C GLU A 6 13.40 -1.54 21.42
N ILE A 7 13.50 -2.57 22.26
CA ILE A 7 13.43 -2.43 23.72
C ILE A 7 14.82 -1.99 24.19
N THR A 8 15.09 -0.68 24.26
CA THR A 8 16.21 -0.20 25.08
C THR A 8 15.79 -0.32 26.54
N PRO A 9 16.48 -1.11 27.39
CA PRO A 9 16.10 -1.24 28.79
C PRO A 9 16.13 0.14 29.48
N GLY A 10 14.97 0.61 29.95
CA GLY A 10 14.82 1.90 30.64
C GLY A 10 14.40 3.09 29.76
N ALA A 11 14.24 2.92 28.45
CA ALA A 11 13.69 3.97 27.58
C ALA A 11 12.19 3.73 27.33
N PRO A 12 11.31 4.76 27.43
CA PRO A 12 9.93 4.63 27.01
C PRO A 12 9.88 4.40 25.50
N ILE A 13 9.10 3.41 25.05
CA ILE A 13 8.80 3.21 23.62
C ILE A 13 8.02 4.44 23.17
N LYS A 14 8.54 5.18 22.20
CA LYS A 14 7.93 6.43 21.71
C LYS A 14 7.20 6.27 20.38
N GLY A 15 7.21 5.06 19.82
CA GLY A 15 6.63 4.80 18.51
C GLY A 15 7.08 3.47 17.93
N CYS A 16 6.87 3.32 16.63
CA CYS A 16 7.14 2.11 15.88
C CYS A 16 8.31 2.31 14.92
N ARG A 17 9.18 1.30 14.77
CA ARG A 17 10.19 1.29 13.71
C ARG A 17 9.62 0.64 12.46
N ASP A 18 9.54 1.39 11.36
CA ASP A 18 9.08 0.86 10.09
C ASP A 18 10.13 -0.02 9.39
N VAL A 19 9.73 -0.66 8.29
CA VAL A 19 10.60 -1.57 7.50
C VAL A 19 11.82 -0.89 6.90
N ASP A 20 11.77 0.44 6.74
CA ASP A 20 12.86 1.27 6.24
C ASP A 20 13.79 1.71 7.40
N GLY A 21 13.51 1.27 8.63
CA GLY A 21 14.27 1.60 9.85
C GLY A 21 13.92 2.97 10.45
N THR A 22 12.91 3.66 9.91
CA THR A 22 12.49 4.98 10.38
C THR A 22 11.60 4.84 11.61
N MET A 23 11.89 5.62 12.66
CA MET A 23 11.01 5.74 13.82
C MET A 23 9.81 6.61 13.48
N ARG A 24 8.61 6.08 13.73
CA ARG A 24 7.31 6.70 13.50
C ARG A 24 6.63 6.89 14.85
N ASP A 25 6.19 8.11 15.14
CA ASP A 25 5.50 8.41 16.39
C ASP A 25 4.17 7.65 16.48
N PHE A 26 3.70 7.35 17.68
CA PHE A 26 2.35 6.80 17.85
C PHE A 26 1.28 7.74 17.29
N GLY A 27 0.26 7.17 16.66
CA GLY A 27 -0.80 7.88 15.94
C GLY A 27 -0.38 8.42 14.57
N SER A 28 0.90 8.32 14.19
CA SER A 28 1.35 8.78 12.88
C SER A 28 0.89 7.85 11.75
N GLN A 29 0.60 8.44 10.59
CA GLN A 29 0.27 7.72 9.36
C GLN A 29 1.24 8.10 8.25
N TRP A 30 1.66 7.12 7.46
CA TRP A 30 2.53 7.35 6.31
C TRP A 30 2.19 6.41 5.17
N LEU A 31 2.47 6.87 3.95
CA LEU A 31 2.41 6.01 2.76
C LEU A 31 3.75 5.33 2.56
N SER A 32 3.74 4.00 2.47
CA SER A 32 4.89 3.20 2.07
C SER A 32 4.46 2.11 1.09
N ASN A 33 5.05 2.11 -0.11
CA ASN A 33 4.82 1.10 -1.14
C ASN A 33 3.33 0.82 -1.44
N CYS A 34 2.53 1.87 -1.63
CA CYS A 34 1.09 1.76 -1.84
C CYS A 34 0.31 1.10 -0.70
N ASN A 35 0.84 1.24 0.52
CA ASN A 35 0.12 0.95 1.74
C ASN A 35 0.08 2.21 2.59
N LEU A 36 -1.10 2.49 3.15
CA LEU A 36 -1.25 3.46 4.21
C LEU A 36 -0.98 2.72 5.51
N CYS A 37 0.12 3.08 6.17
CA CYS A 37 0.53 2.52 7.43
C CYS A 37 0.19 3.49 8.57
N THR A 38 -0.15 2.94 9.73
CA THR A 38 -0.36 3.65 10.98
C THR A 38 0.48 2.99 12.05
N CYS A 39 1.10 3.80 12.93
CA CYS A 39 1.75 3.31 14.14
C CYS A 39 0.77 3.47 15.31
N ASP A 40 0.18 2.38 15.74
CA ASP A 40 -0.69 2.31 16.89
C ASP A 40 0.09 1.94 18.16
N GLU A 41 -0.33 2.46 19.31
CA GLU A 41 0.33 2.20 20.60
C GLU A 41 0.09 0.76 21.08
N THR A 42 -1.06 0.18 20.73
CA THR A 42 -1.50 -1.14 21.20
C THR A 42 -1.14 -2.26 20.23
N SER A 43 -1.31 -2.04 18.92
CA SER A 43 -1.10 -3.07 17.88
C SER A 43 0.21 -2.90 17.10
N GLY A 44 0.93 -1.80 17.30
CA GLY A 44 2.17 -1.50 16.57
C GLY A 44 1.88 -0.99 15.15
N ILE A 45 2.64 -1.46 14.15
CA ILE A 45 2.44 -0.99 12.77
C ILE A 45 1.34 -1.80 12.09
N GLU A 46 0.28 -1.11 11.69
CA GLU A 46 -0.78 -1.64 10.81
C GLU A 46 -0.69 -0.99 9.44
N CYS A 47 -0.70 -1.78 8.36
CA CYS A 47 -0.64 -1.28 6.99
C CYS A 47 -1.77 -1.86 6.16
N CYS A 48 -2.49 -0.97 5.46
CA CYS A 48 -3.56 -1.34 4.53
C CYS A 48 -3.18 -0.93 3.12
N SER A 49 -3.38 -1.82 2.14
CA SER A 49 -3.11 -1.47 0.74
C SER A 49 -4.09 -0.41 0.26
N THR A 50 -3.56 0.65 -0.35
CA THR A 50 -4.37 1.66 -1.03
C THR A 50 -4.65 1.28 -2.49
N LEU A 51 -3.99 0.21 -2.97
CA LEU A 51 -4.09 -0.27 -4.33
C LEU A 51 -5.42 -0.97 -4.58
N ARG A 52 -6.27 -0.33 -5.38
CA ARG A 52 -7.49 -0.97 -5.90
C ARG A 52 -7.16 -1.80 -7.14
N ARG A 53 -7.37 -3.11 -7.05
CA ARG A 53 -7.14 -4.03 -8.16
C ARG A 53 -8.42 -4.21 -8.98
N PRO A 54 -8.38 -4.00 -10.31
CA PRO A 54 -9.52 -4.31 -11.17
C PRO A 54 -9.70 -5.84 -11.21
N VAL A 55 -10.91 -6.33 -10.98
CA VAL A 55 -11.18 -7.76 -10.98
C VAL A 55 -11.87 -8.21 -12.26
N GLU A 56 -12.69 -7.33 -12.83
CA GLU A 56 -13.61 -7.66 -13.91
C GLU A 56 -13.49 -6.67 -15.06
N TYR A 57 -12.83 -7.13 -16.14
CA TYR A 57 -12.61 -6.44 -17.40
C TYR A 57 -12.29 -7.48 -18.49
N ASP A 58 -12.33 -7.08 -19.77
CA ASP A 58 -11.98 -7.95 -20.90
C ASP A 58 -10.47 -8.24 -20.93
N ARG A 59 -10.05 -9.37 -20.35
CA ARG A 59 -8.63 -9.78 -20.27
C ARG A 59 -8.05 -10.21 -21.62
N ASP A 60 -8.89 -10.48 -22.61
CA ASP A 60 -8.45 -10.85 -23.96
C ASP A 60 -8.00 -9.61 -24.72
N LYS A 61 -8.76 -8.51 -24.60
CA LYS A 61 -8.48 -7.24 -25.31
C LYS A 61 -7.70 -6.21 -24.50
N CYS A 62 -7.65 -6.34 -23.18
CA CYS A 62 -7.10 -5.31 -22.31
C CYS A 62 -5.96 -5.82 -21.41
N LYS A 63 -5.13 -4.88 -20.95
CA LYS A 63 -4.00 -5.09 -20.05
C LYS A 63 -3.97 -4.04 -18.95
N GLU A 64 -3.32 -4.36 -17.85
CA GLU A 64 -3.13 -3.47 -16.70
C GLU A 64 -1.82 -2.68 -16.83
N ILE A 65 -1.87 -1.39 -16.48
CA ILE A 65 -0.70 -0.54 -16.30
C ILE A 65 -0.70 -0.03 -14.86
N PHE A 66 0.32 -0.38 -14.11
CA PHE A 66 0.49 0.07 -12.73
C PHE A 66 1.27 1.37 -12.66
N ASN A 67 0.68 2.39 -12.03
CA ASN A 67 1.36 3.63 -11.70
C ASN A 67 1.78 3.61 -10.23
N LYS A 68 3.09 3.45 -10.00
CA LYS A 68 3.68 3.39 -8.65
C LYS A 68 3.59 4.71 -7.87
N PHE A 69 3.49 5.85 -8.55
CA PHE A 69 3.45 7.17 -7.91
C PHE A 69 2.05 7.49 -7.38
N THR A 70 1.01 7.08 -8.11
CA THR A 70 -0.38 7.28 -7.70
C THR A 70 -0.99 6.04 -7.04
N CYS A 71 -0.28 4.91 -7.04
CA CYS A 71 -0.77 3.64 -6.52
C CYS A 71 -2.08 3.18 -7.18
N MET A 72 -2.20 3.39 -8.49
CA MET A 72 -3.38 3.05 -9.29
C MET A 72 -3.03 2.07 -10.40
N ILE A 73 -3.99 1.20 -10.73
CA ILE A 73 -3.94 0.35 -11.92
C ILE A 73 -4.95 0.89 -12.93
N THR A 74 -4.46 1.23 -14.12
CA THR A 74 -5.31 1.59 -15.25
C THR A 74 -5.40 0.41 -16.19
N VAL A 75 -6.62 0.04 -16.58
CA VAL A 75 -6.84 -1.00 -17.59
C VAL A 75 -6.97 -0.33 -18.95
N VAL A 76 -6.12 -0.69 -19.91
CA VAL A 76 -6.08 -0.11 -21.26
C VAL A 76 -6.09 -1.21 -22.31
N ARG A 77 -6.39 -0.89 -23.57
CA ARG A 77 -6.35 -1.90 -24.63
C ARG A 77 -4.93 -2.39 -24.88
N LYS A 78 -4.82 -3.65 -25.32
CA LYS A 78 -3.53 -4.26 -25.68
C LYS A 78 -2.94 -3.65 -26.94
N ASP A 79 -3.78 -3.39 -27.93
CA ASP A 79 -3.42 -2.83 -29.24
C ASP A 79 -3.21 -1.31 -29.21
N ASP A 80 -3.91 -0.59 -28.31
CA ASP A 80 -3.69 0.83 -28.08
C ASP A 80 -3.83 1.19 -26.58
N SER A 81 -2.70 1.47 -25.92
CA SER A 81 -2.68 1.84 -24.50
C SER A 81 -3.26 3.22 -24.21
N SER A 82 -3.56 4.03 -25.22
CA SER A 82 -4.23 5.33 -25.06
C SER A 82 -5.72 5.18 -24.82
N ILE A 83 -6.29 4.00 -25.12
CA ILE A 83 -7.71 3.70 -24.95
C ILE A 83 -7.92 2.93 -23.66
N ILE A 84 -8.65 3.55 -22.72
CA ILE A 84 -9.02 2.95 -21.43
C ILE A 84 -10.13 1.91 -21.63
N CYS A 85 -9.96 0.75 -21.02
CA CYS A 85 -10.98 -0.29 -20.99
C CYS A 85 -11.94 -0.08 -19.81
N ARG A 86 -13.21 -0.47 -20.02
CA ARG A 86 -14.21 -0.47 -18.96
C ARG A 86 -13.90 -1.55 -17.94
N VAL A 87 -13.91 -1.17 -16.67
CA VAL A 87 -13.83 -2.08 -15.51
C VAL A 87 -15.16 -2.01 -14.77
N THR A 88 -15.76 -3.15 -14.46
CA THR A 88 -17.04 -3.23 -13.74
C THR A 88 -16.86 -3.40 -12.25
N ARG A 89 -15.74 -3.99 -11.82
CA ARG A 89 -15.48 -4.26 -10.40
C ARG A 89 -14.02 -4.09 -10.01
N TYR A 90 -13.80 -3.48 -8.85
CA TYR A 90 -12.51 -3.37 -8.17
C TYR A 90 -12.56 -4.07 -6.81
N THR A 91 -11.41 -4.46 -6.29
CA THR A 91 -11.22 -4.96 -4.91
C THR A 91 -10.05 -4.22 -4.25
N GLY A 92 -10.09 -4.08 -2.93
CA GLY A 92 -9.05 -3.47 -2.10
C GLY A 92 -9.08 -4.08 -0.71
#